data_AF-A0A5D0RDA1-F1
#
_entry.id   AF-A0A5D0RDA1-F1
#
_cell.length_a   1.000
_cell.length_b   1.000
_cell.length_c   1.000
_cell.angle_alpha   90.00
_cell.angle_beta   90.00
_cell.angle_gamma   90.00
#
_symmetry.space_group_name_H-M   'P 1'
#
loop_
_entity.id
_entity.type
_entity.pdbx_description
1 polymer ?
#
loop_
_entity_poly.entity_id
_entity_poly.type
_entity_poly.pdbx_seq_one_letter_code
_entity_poly.pdbx_strand_id
1 'polypeptide(L)'
;MKKSAILFLSFIIIPIFTIAQSISDVDFISPFHNDVAAIQKDGKWAFINKEGNVIIDFRTDLVVTNTEDGDYPMFNDDRCPIEEIKAGIYYFGFIDKTGQAVIKPRFLNCSDFNDGFSIALEVNKHVMGHNAALDKDMVNYRYFEVLIDTNGNIKHYLTQDGVNVVLDKDFLRVVPQITSKRITENLYAVKNKNNSWNIINVKE
;
A
#
# COMPACT_ATOMS: atom_id res chain seq x y z
N MET A 1 -33.75 36.53 59.85
CA MET A 1 -33.91 36.09 58.45
C MET A 1 -32.58 35.61 57.90
N LYS A 2 -32.33 34.30 57.86
CA LYS A 2 -31.27 33.71 57.01
C LYS A 2 -31.82 32.37 56.51
N LYS A 3 -32.32 32.34 55.28
CA LYS A 3 -32.74 31.11 54.60
C LYS A 3 -31.51 30.56 53.89
N SER A 4 -30.97 29.45 54.38
CA SER A 4 -29.99 28.65 53.64
C SER A 4 -30.74 27.75 52.66
N ALA A 5 -30.52 27.96 51.37
CA ALA A 5 -30.97 27.04 50.32
C ALA A 5 -29.82 26.05 50.04
N ILE A 6 -30.02 24.79 50.40
CA ILE A 6 -29.12 23.69 50.04
C ILE A 6 -29.58 23.20 48.66
N LEU A 7 -28.76 23.40 47.64
CA LEU A 7 -28.99 22.92 46.29
C LEU A 7 -28.59 21.43 46.22
N PHE A 8 -29.57 20.54 46.08
CA PHE A 8 -29.31 19.13 45.79
C PHE A 8 -28.91 18.98 44.33
N LEU A 9 -27.63 18.74 44.06
CA LEU A 9 -27.15 18.36 42.72
C LEU A 9 -27.33 16.84 42.57
N SER A 10 -28.43 16.41 41.95
CA SER A 10 -28.61 15.00 41.60
C SER A 10 -27.74 14.65 40.38
N PHE A 11 -26.64 13.95 40.59
CA PHE A 11 -25.90 13.29 39.52
C PHE A 11 -26.77 12.14 38.98
N ILE A 12 -27.44 12.38 37.84
CA ILE A 12 -28.08 11.31 37.08
C ILE A 12 -26.95 10.51 36.43
N ILE A 13 -26.58 9.39 37.04
CA ILE A 13 -25.72 8.38 36.43
C ILE A 13 -26.59 7.69 35.37
N ILE A 14 -26.56 8.19 34.13
CA ILE A 14 -27.15 7.47 33.01
C ILE A 14 -26.22 6.29 32.74
N PRO A 15 -26.66 5.02 32.91
CA PRO A 15 -25.85 3.89 32.49
C PRO A 15 -25.72 4.00 30.97
N ILE A 16 -24.50 4.30 30.51
CA ILE A 16 -24.17 4.21 29.09
C ILE A 16 -24.18 2.72 28.78
N PHE A 17 -25.34 2.20 28.36
CA PHE A 17 -25.43 0.89 27.74
C PHE A 17 -24.66 0.98 26.43
N THR A 18 -23.42 0.48 26.42
CA THR A 18 -22.69 0.25 25.19
C THR A 18 -23.40 -0.88 24.47
N ILE A 19 -24.20 -0.55 23.45
CA ILE A 19 -24.73 -1.55 22.52
C ILE A 19 -23.50 -2.20 21.87
N ALA A 20 -23.40 -3.53 21.96
CA ALA A 20 -22.38 -4.25 21.20
C ALA A 20 -22.66 -4.02 19.71
N GLN A 21 -21.77 -3.29 19.02
CA GLN A 21 -21.85 -3.14 17.58
C GLN A 21 -21.45 -4.47 16.96
N SER A 22 -22.42 -5.19 16.37
CA SER A 22 -22.15 -6.44 15.65
C SER A 22 -22.00 -6.15 14.16
N ILE A 23 -20.87 -6.57 13.58
CA ILE A 23 -20.71 -6.64 12.12
C ILE A 23 -21.26 -8.00 11.68
N SER A 24 -22.34 -8.01 10.90
CA SER A 24 -22.96 -9.24 10.38
C SER A 24 -22.68 -9.42 8.89
N ASP A 25 -22.80 -10.67 8.45
CA ASP A 25 -22.80 -11.06 7.03
C ASP A 25 -21.51 -10.65 6.32
N VAL A 26 -20.37 -11.01 6.90
CA VAL A 26 -19.05 -10.89 6.26
C VAL A 26 -18.72 -12.19 5.54
N ASP A 27 -18.12 -12.06 4.35
CA ASP A 27 -17.76 -13.17 3.47
C ASP A 27 -16.47 -13.86 3.94
N PHE A 28 -15.55 -13.08 4.53
CA PHE A 28 -14.26 -13.56 5.00
C PHE A 28 -13.75 -12.72 6.18
N ILE A 29 -12.98 -13.35 7.07
CA ILE A 29 -12.26 -12.70 8.18
C ILE A 29 -10.85 -13.30 8.20
N SER A 30 -9.83 -12.45 8.13
CA SER A 30 -8.44 -12.89 8.23
C SER A 30 -8.05 -13.16 9.69
N PRO A 31 -6.97 -13.92 9.94
CA PRO A 31 -6.27 -13.88 11.21
C PRO A 31 -5.84 -12.44 11.57
N PHE A 32 -5.63 -12.19 12.86
CA PHE A 32 -5.05 -10.93 13.31
C PHE A 32 -3.57 -10.86 12.93
N HIS A 33 -3.19 -9.79 12.23
CA HIS A 33 -1.81 -9.44 11.91
C HIS A 33 -1.58 -7.98 12.26
N ASN A 34 -0.49 -7.66 12.98
CA ASN A 34 -0.18 -6.28 13.39
C ASN A 34 -1.35 -5.55 14.08
N ASP A 35 -2.01 -6.25 15.00
CA ASP A 35 -3.15 -5.80 15.83
C ASP A 35 -4.46 -5.52 15.08
N VAL A 36 -4.55 -5.90 13.80
CA VAL A 36 -5.76 -5.71 12.99
C VAL A 36 -6.14 -7.00 12.26
N ALA A 37 -7.40 -7.15 11.89
CA ALA A 37 -7.87 -8.20 11.01
C ALA A 37 -8.60 -7.59 9.80
N ALA A 38 -8.38 -8.13 8.61
CA ALA A 38 -9.12 -7.77 7.42
C ALA A 38 -10.45 -8.52 7.39
N ILE A 39 -11.53 -7.82 7.06
CA ILE A 39 -12.85 -8.42 6.83
C ILE A 39 -13.33 -8.10 5.42
N GLN A 40 -13.93 -9.07 4.77
CA GLN A 40 -14.51 -8.91 3.45
C GLN A 40 -16.03 -8.89 3.53
N LYS A 41 -16.65 -7.98 2.79
CA LYS A 41 -18.10 -7.96 2.56
C LYS A 41 -18.41 -7.37 1.20
N ASP A 42 -19.23 -8.05 0.42
CA ASP A 42 -19.70 -7.59 -0.90
C ASP A 42 -18.53 -7.23 -1.84
N GLY A 43 -17.44 -8.00 -1.78
CA GLY A 43 -16.22 -7.79 -2.57
C GLY A 43 -15.36 -6.58 -2.14
N LYS A 44 -15.65 -5.98 -0.98
CA LYS A 44 -14.87 -4.88 -0.39
C LYS A 44 -14.17 -5.35 0.87
N TRP A 45 -13.05 -4.72 1.18
CA TRP A 45 -12.26 -5.03 2.37
C TRP A 45 -12.27 -3.87 3.36
N ALA A 46 -12.36 -4.19 4.65
CA ALA A 46 -12.21 -3.28 5.77
C ALA A 46 -11.21 -3.86 6.78
N PHE A 47 -10.70 -3.04 7.70
CA PHE A 47 -9.90 -3.52 8.83
C PHE A 47 -10.61 -3.27 10.15
N ILE A 48 -10.56 -4.25 11.03
CA ILE A 48 -11.07 -4.17 12.40
C ILE A 48 -9.93 -4.29 13.42
N ASN A 49 -10.14 -3.70 14.59
CA ASN A 49 -9.27 -3.88 15.75
C ASN A 49 -9.72 -5.07 16.63
N LYS A 50 -9.00 -5.31 17.74
CA LYS A 50 -9.28 -6.42 18.68
C LYS A 50 -10.63 -6.30 19.39
N GLU A 51 -11.18 -5.10 19.50
CA GLU A 51 -12.51 -4.86 20.06
C GLU A 51 -13.62 -5.06 19.01
N GLY A 52 -13.29 -5.35 17.76
CA GLY A 52 -14.23 -5.52 16.65
C GLY A 52 -14.69 -4.22 16.00
N ASN A 53 -14.09 -3.08 16.36
CA ASN A 53 -14.39 -1.80 15.73
C ASN A 53 -13.74 -1.72 14.35
N VAL A 54 -14.48 -1.27 13.35
CA VAL A 54 -13.93 -0.93 12.03
C VAL A 54 -13.03 0.31 12.17
N ILE A 55 -11.74 0.13 11.88
CA ILE A 55 -10.73 1.21 11.91
C ILE A 55 -10.44 1.76 10.51
N ILE A 56 -10.68 0.97 9.46
CA ILE A 56 -10.61 1.37 8.06
C ILE A 56 -11.86 0.83 7.40
N ASP A 57 -12.68 1.73 6.87
CA ASP A 57 -13.96 1.40 6.25
C ASP A 57 -13.80 0.60 4.95
N PHE A 58 -14.88 -0.05 4.52
CA PHE A 58 -14.93 -0.91 3.35
C PHE A 58 -14.50 -0.16 2.08
N ARG A 59 -13.47 -0.69 1.43
CA ARG A 59 -12.86 -0.12 0.22
C ARG A 59 -12.42 -1.20 -0.76
N THR A 60 -12.26 -0.83 -2.02
CA THR A 60 -11.99 -1.76 -3.13
C THR A 60 -10.56 -1.71 -3.63
N ASP A 61 -9.79 -0.72 -3.19
CA ASP A 61 -8.44 -0.43 -3.67
C ASP A 61 -7.33 -1.09 -2.84
N LEU A 62 -7.67 -1.92 -1.85
CA LEU A 62 -6.70 -2.69 -1.07
C LEU A 62 -6.14 -3.83 -1.91
N VAL A 63 -4.81 -3.94 -1.95
CA VAL A 63 -4.12 -5.03 -2.65
C VAL A 63 -4.07 -6.25 -1.74
N VAL A 64 -4.45 -7.40 -2.30
CA VAL A 64 -4.51 -8.68 -1.61
C VAL A 64 -3.12 -9.33 -1.59
N THR A 65 -2.70 -9.78 -0.41
CA THR A 65 -1.47 -10.55 -0.23
C THR A 65 -1.82 -12.03 -0.12
N ASN A 66 -1.11 -12.87 -0.86
CA ASN A 66 -1.26 -14.33 -0.77
C ASN A 66 -0.46 -14.87 0.41
N THR A 67 -1.14 -15.54 1.34
CA THR A 67 -0.53 -16.14 2.54
C THR A 67 -0.91 -17.62 2.65
N GLU A 68 -0.28 -18.34 3.59
CA GLU A 68 -0.67 -19.72 3.90
C GLU A 68 -2.09 -19.80 4.47
N ASP A 69 -2.55 -18.75 5.17
CA ASP A 69 -3.87 -18.67 5.80
C ASP A 69 -4.96 -18.13 4.84
N GLY A 70 -4.59 -17.78 3.61
CA GLY A 70 -5.49 -17.28 2.57
C GLY A 70 -5.05 -15.97 1.93
N ASP A 71 -5.92 -15.46 1.07
CA ASP A 71 -5.68 -14.27 0.26
C ASP A 71 -6.45 -13.09 0.84
N TYR A 72 -5.75 -12.18 1.53
CA TYR A 72 -6.35 -10.99 2.14
C TYR A 72 -5.34 -9.82 2.21
N PRO A 73 -5.82 -8.57 2.24
CA PRO A 73 -4.93 -7.42 2.43
C PRO A 73 -4.39 -7.42 3.87
N MET A 74 -3.13 -7.03 4.03
CA MET A 74 -2.48 -6.97 5.34
C MET A 74 -1.58 -5.76 5.51
N PHE A 75 -1.31 -5.43 6.77
CA PHE A 75 -0.28 -4.47 7.13
C PHE A 75 1.03 -5.17 7.39
N ASN A 76 2.10 -4.72 6.73
CA ASN A 76 3.48 -5.04 7.05
C ASN A 76 4.24 -3.71 7.26
N ASP A 77 5.00 -3.59 8.34
CA ASP A 77 5.64 -2.34 8.79
C ASP A 77 4.70 -1.12 8.79
N ASP A 78 3.48 -1.33 9.32
CA ASP A 78 2.41 -0.32 9.35
C ASP A 78 2.03 0.27 7.98
N ARG A 79 2.27 -0.48 6.89
CA ARG A 79 1.84 -0.14 5.53
C ARG A 79 1.02 -1.27 4.92
N CYS A 80 -0.08 -0.90 4.27
CA CYS A 80 -0.89 -1.81 3.46
C CYS A 80 -0.91 -1.29 2.01
N PRO A 81 -0.60 -2.13 1.02
CA PRO A 81 -0.60 -1.71 -0.39
C PRO A 81 -2.01 -1.37 -0.89
N ILE A 82 -2.09 -0.33 -1.69
CA ILE A 82 -3.30 0.08 -2.41
C ILE A 82 -3.02 0.28 -3.91
N GLU A 83 -4.05 0.14 -4.72
CA GLU A 83 -3.97 0.34 -6.17
C GLU A 83 -4.98 1.38 -6.70
N GLU A 84 -4.59 2.10 -7.74
CA GLU A 84 -5.44 3.08 -8.43
C GLU A 84 -5.23 2.95 -9.94
N ILE A 85 -6.32 2.97 -10.71
CA ILE A 85 -6.26 2.91 -12.18
C ILE A 85 -6.28 4.33 -12.76
N LYS A 86 -5.21 4.73 -13.45
CA LYS A 86 -5.11 6.02 -14.17
C LYS A 86 -4.94 5.75 -15.66
N ALA A 87 -5.86 6.28 -16.46
CA ALA A 87 -5.88 6.06 -17.91
C ALA A 87 -5.81 4.57 -18.33
N GLY A 88 -6.36 3.67 -17.51
CA GLY A 88 -6.34 2.23 -17.74
C GLY A 88 -5.07 1.51 -17.30
N ILE A 89 -4.17 2.19 -16.56
CA ILE A 89 -2.92 1.64 -16.02
C ILE A 89 -3.00 1.61 -14.51
N TYR A 90 -2.58 0.49 -13.91
CA TYR A 90 -2.50 0.33 -12.46
C TYR A 90 -1.29 1.07 -11.89
N TYR A 91 -1.53 1.78 -10.80
CA TYR A 91 -0.50 2.40 -9.99
C TYR A 91 -0.67 1.96 -8.54
N PHE A 92 0.45 1.73 -7.87
CA PHE A 92 0.50 1.22 -6.51
C PHE A 92 1.04 2.26 -5.55
N GLY A 93 0.47 2.26 -4.35
CA GLY A 93 0.80 3.11 -3.22
C GLY A 93 0.55 2.37 -1.91
N PHE A 94 0.54 3.09 -0.79
CA PHE A 94 0.37 2.50 0.54
C PHE A 94 -0.43 3.39 1.47
N ILE A 95 -1.27 2.77 2.28
CA ILE A 95 -1.99 3.42 3.38
C ILE A 95 -1.36 3.07 4.74
N ASP A 96 -1.62 3.92 5.73
CA ASP A 96 -1.39 3.62 7.14
C ASP A 96 -2.63 2.99 7.81
N LYS A 97 -2.52 2.67 9.10
CA LYS A 97 -3.62 2.11 9.93
C LYS A 97 -4.79 3.08 10.16
N THR A 98 -4.68 4.34 9.76
CA THR A 98 -5.80 5.30 9.74
C THR A 98 -6.57 5.26 8.43
N GLY A 99 -6.08 4.50 7.44
CA GLY A 99 -6.64 4.41 6.09
C GLY A 99 -6.15 5.50 5.14
N GLN A 100 -5.27 6.40 5.60
CA GLN A 100 -4.75 7.50 4.81
C GLN A 100 -3.58 7.05 3.94
N ALA A 101 -3.56 7.50 2.68
CA ALA A 101 -2.47 7.21 1.76
C ALA A 101 -1.20 7.98 2.15
N VAL A 102 -0.26 7.29 2.81
CA VAL A 102 1.08 7.82 3.11
C VAL A 102 1.91 7.91 1.83
N ILE A 103 1.81 6.89 0.98
CA ILE A 103 2.44 6.84 -0.33
C ILE A 103 1.32 6.81 -1.36
N LYS A 104 1.14 7.91 -2.10
CA LYS A 104 0.12 7.97 -3.15
C LYS A 104 0.44 6.98 -4.28
N PRO A 105 -0.58 6.38 -4.92
CA PRO A 105 -0.39 5.51 -6.08
C PRO A 105 0.45 6.16 -7.18
N ARG A 106 1.69 5.67 -7.35
CA ARG A 106 2.68 6.21 -8.31
C ARG A 106 3.62 5.17 -8.91
N PHE A 107 3.78 4.01 -8.27
CA PHE A 107 4.64 2.94 -8.77
C PHE A 107 3.86 2.02 -9.71
N LEU A 108 4.51 1.39 -10.70
CA LEU A 108 3.82 0.43 -11.56
C LEU A 108 3.54 -0.91 -10.88
N ASN A 109 4.25 -1.20 -9.79
CA ASN A 109 4.06 -2.35 -8.90
C ASN A 109 4.86 -2.12 -7.61
N CYS A 110 4.54 -2.83 -6.54
CA CYS A 110 5.32 -2.86 -5.31
C CYS A 110 5.21 -4.22 -4.61
N SER A 111 6.25 -4.60 -3.86
CA SER A 111 6.15 -5.68 -2.88
C SER A 111 5.56 -5.14 -1.57
N ASP A 112 5.14 -6.05 -0.70
CA ASP A 112 4.91 -5.69 0.69
C ASP A 112 6.17 -5.11 1.35
N PHE A 113 5.96 -4.32 2.39
CA PHE A 113 7.04 -3.86 3.25
C PHE A 113 7.60 -5.02 4.09
N ASN A 114 8.91 -5.02 4.30
CA ASN A 114 9.60 -5.91 5.21
C ASN A 114 10.84 -5.18 5.76
N ASP A 115 10.99 -5.15 7.09
CA ASP A 115 11.95 -4.34 7.85
C ASP A 115 12.10 -2.89 7.33
N GLY A 116 10.98 -2.23 7.06
CA GLY A 116 10.94 -0.82 6.68
C GLY A 116 11.22 -0.52 5.21
N PHE A 117 11.42 -1.56 4.37
CA PHE A 117 11.66 -1.41 2.94
C PHE A 117 10.65 -2.18 2.08
N SER A 118 10.34 -1.63 0.91
CA SER A 118 9.59 -2.30 -0.15
C SER A 118 10.35 -2.17 -1.47
N ILE A 119 10.27 -3.19 -2.34
CA ILE A 119 10.72 -3.09 -3.72
C ILE A 119 9.58 -2.50 -4.54
N ALA A 120 9.82 -1.43 -5.28
CA ALA A 120 8.81 -0.79 -6.13
C ALA A 120 9.31 -0.57 -7.56
N LEU A 121 8.39 -0.44 -8.51
CA LEU A 121 8.70 -0.12 -9.90
C LEU A 121 8.53 1.39 -10.14
N GLU A 122 9.64 2.13 -10.04
CA GLU A 122 9.66 3.58 -10.27
C GLU A 122 9.80 3.88 -11.76
N VAL A 123 8.93 4.75 -12.28
CA VAL A 123 8.96 5.17 -13.68
C VAL A 123 9.69 6.50 -13.85
N ASN A 124 10.72 6.49 -14.68
CA ASN A 124 11.45 7.67 -15.10
C ASN A 124 11.07 8.06 -16.52
N LYS A 125 10.76 9.35 -16.71
CA LYS A 125 10.53 9.98 -18.01
C LYS A 125 11.84 10.58 -18.52
N HIS A 126 12.25 10.23 -19.72
CA HIS A 126 13.39 10.84 -20.39
C HIS A 126 12.94 11.58 -21.66
N VAL A 127 13.27 12.87 -21.76
CA VAL A 127 13.00 13.67 -22.96
C VAL A 127 14.13 13.42 -23.96
N MET A 128 13.80 12.79 -25.07
CA MET A 128 14.73 12.43 -26.14
C MET A 128 14.99 13.60 -27.11
N GLY A 129 14.10 14.58 -27.11
CA GLY A 129 14.18 15.77 -27.95
C GLY A 129 12.83 16.48 -28.02
N HIS A 130 12.79 17.58 -28.75
CA HIS A 130 11.59 18.38 -28.95
C HIS A 130 11.24 18.44 -30.44
N ASN A 131 10.00 18.12 -30.79
CA ASN A 131 9.48 18.28 -32.14
C ASN A 131 8.83 19.65 -32.28
N ALA A 132 9.58 20.61 -32.83
CA ALA A 132 9.12 21.99 -32.98
C ALA A 132 7.92 22.14 -33.93
N ALA A 133 7.74 21.25 -34.91
CA ALA A 133 6.60 21.32 -35.83
C ALA A 133 5.27 20.95 -35.16
N LEU A 134 5.33 20.11 -34.11
CA LEU A 134 4.16 19.68 -33.35
C LEU A 134 4.05 20.34 -31.97
N ASP A 135 5.05 21.13 -31.57
CA ASP A 135 5.23 21.67 -30.22
C ASP A 135 5.11 20.59 -29.13
N LYS A 136 5.84 19.48 -29.31
CA LYS A 136 5.77 18.31 -28.41
C LYS A 136 7.13 17.71 -28.12
N ASP A 137 7.35 17.38 -26.85
CA ASP A 137 8.50 16.59 -26.42
C ASP A 137 8.34 15.13 -26.86
N MET A 138 9.41 14.59 -27.45
CA MET A 138 9.55 13.16 -27.70
C MET A 138 10.10 12.53 -26.44
N VAL A 139 9.36 11.59 -25.85
CA VAL A 139 9.66 11.05 -24.53
C VAL A 139 9.76 9.54 -24.57
N ASN A 140 10.65 8.99 -23.75
CA ASN A 140 10.74 7.56 -23.48
C ASN A 140 10.59 7.34 -21.98
N TYR A 141 9.80 6.34 -21.62
CA TYR A 141 9.64 5.93 -20.23
C TYR A 141 10.41 4.65 -19.99
N ARG A 142 11.08 4.60 -18.84
CA ARG A 142 11.71 3.39 -18.32
C ARG A 142 11.32 3.22 -16.88
N TYR A 143 11.02 1.99 -16.46
CA TYR A 143 10.87 1.70 -15.05
C TYR A 143 12.09 0.96 -14.49
N PHE A 144 12.32 1.15 -13.20
CA PHE A 144 13.43 0.58 -12.44
C PHE A 144 12.90 -0.10 -11.20
N GLU A 145 13.54 -1.18 -10.78
CA GLU A 145 13.29 -1.75 -9.46
C GLU A 145 14.08 -0.95 -8.44
N VAL A 146 13.38 -0.36 -7.47
CA VAL A 146 13.96 0.51 -6.45
C VAL A 146 13.57 0.03 -5.06
N LEU A 147 14.41 0.31 -4.06
CA LEU A 147 14.05 0.19 -2.66
C LEU A 147 13.50 1.51 -2.16
N ILE A 148 12.31 1.46 -1.57
CA ILE A 148 11.65 2.61 -0.95
C ILE A 148 11.54 2.41 0.56
N ASP A 149 11.66 3.51 1.31
CA ASP A 149 11.32 3.51 2.74
C ASP A 149 9.80 3.62 2.97
N THR A 150 9.37 3.54 4.24
CA THR A 150 7.96 3.64 4.64
C THR A 150 7.29 4.99 4.36
N ASN A 151 8.07 6.01 3.95
CA ASN A 151 7.56 7.30 3.49
C ASN A 151 7.55 7.40 1.95
N GLY A 152 8.00 6.36 1.25
CA GLY A 152 8.06 6.27 -0.19
C GLY A 152 9.28 6.95 -0.80
N ASN A 153 10.30 7.29 0.00
CA ASN A 153 11.55 7.83 -0.53
C ASN A 153 12.38 6.70 -1.14
N ILE A 154 12.90 6.93 -2.33
CA ILE A 154 13.80 5.99 -2.99
C ILE A 154 15.16 6.04 -2.28
N LYS A 155 15.59 4.90 -1.76
CA LYS A 155 16.90 4.74 -1.11
C LYS A 155 17.92 4.21 -2.08
N HIS A 156 17.56 3.20 -2.88
CA HIS A 156 18.49 2.57 -3.82
C HIS A 156 17.79 2.12 -5.09
N TYR A 157 18.52 2.17 -6.21
CA TYR A 157 18.14 1.52 -7.46
C TYR A 157 18.78 0.12 -7.48
N LEU A 158 17.95 -0.92 -7.56
CA LEU A 158 18.40 -2.30 -7.66
C LEU A 158 18.81 -2.63 -9.09
N THR A 159 18.12 -2.06 -10.08
CA THR A 159 18.46 -2.21 -11.50
C THR A 159 19.15 -0.95 -12.03
N GLN A 160 20.30 -1.12 -12.69
CA GLN A 160 21.00 -0.01 -13.37
C GLN A 160 20.37 0.31 -14.73
N ASP A 161 19.98 -0.74 -15.45
CA ASP A 161 19.27 -0.61 -16.72
C ASP A 161 17.77 -0.66 -16.48
N GLY A 162 17.08 0.45 -16.74
CA GLY A 162 15.62 0.47 -16.72
C GLY A 162 15.03 -0.32 -17.88
N VAL A 163 13.81 -0.83 -17.68
CA VAL A 163 13.04 -1.51 -18.72
C VAL A 163 12.18 -0.48 -19.45
N ASN A 164 12.29 -0.42 -20.78
CA ASN A 164 11.45 0.46 -21.59
C ASN A 164 9.98 0.10 -21.41
N VAL A 165 9.14 1.11 -21.22
CA VAL A 165 7.70 0.95 -21.06
C VAL A 165 6.96 2.02 -21.85
N VAL A 166 5.81 1.66 -22.38
CA VAL A 166 4.85 2.59 -22.98
C VAL A 166 3.70 2.74 -21.99
N LEU A 167 3.53 3.94 -21.45
CA LEU A 167 2.46 4.24 -20.49
C LEU A 167 1.13 4.49 -21.20
N ASP A 168 0.63 3.45 -21.85
CA ASP A 168 -0.68 3.45 -22.49
C ASP A 168 -1.33 2.08 -22.26
N LYS A 169 -2.61 2.06 -21.91
CA LYS A 169 -3.35 0.82 -21.56
C LYS A 169 -3.33 -0.25 -22.65
N ASP A 170 -3.23 0.15 -23.92
CA ASP A 170 -3.26 -0.79 -25.05
C ASP A 170 -1.92 -1.52 -25.19
N PHE A 171 -0.84 -0.93 -24.65
CA PHE A 171 0.52 -1.48 -24.63
C PHE A 171 0.88 -2.10 -23.27
N LEU A 172 0.45 -1.49 -22.16
CA LEU A 172 0.70 -1.95 -20.80
C LEU A 172 -0.54 -2.67 -20.24
N ARG A 173 -0.85 -3.81 -20.83
CA ARG A 173 -2.05 -4.61 -20.50
C ARG A 173 -1.94 -5.39 -19.19
N VAL A 174 -0.71 -5.63 -18.74
CA VAL A 174 -0.40 -6.45 -17.57
C VAL A 174 0.53 -5.67 -16.67
N VAL A 175 0.27 -5.73 -15.36
CA VAL A 175 1.13 -5.14 -14.33
C VAL A 175 2.54 -5.73 -14.44
N PRO A 176 3.59 -4.92 -14.66
CA PRO A 176 4.95 -5.42 -14.72
C PRO A 176 5.34 -6.09 -13.41
N GLN A 177 6.03 -7.21 -13.50
CA GLN A 177 6.40 -8.00 -12.32
C GLN A 177 7.76 -7.58 -11.79
N ILE A 178 7.88 -7.50 -10.46
CA ILE A 178 9.17 -7.33 -9.77
C ILE A 178 9.96 -8.63 -9.91
N THR A 179 11.20 -8.51 -10.34
CA THR A 179 12.09 -9.66 -10.55
C THR A 179 13.13 -9.82 -9.45
N SER A 180 13.47 -8.75 -8.74
CA SER A 180 14.36 -8.79 -7.59
C SER A 180 13.67 -9.38 -6.36
N LYS A 181 14.50 -9.96 -5.49
CA LYS A 181 14.05 -10.59 -4.25
C LYS A 181 14.94 -10.14 -3.11
N ARG A 182 14.33 -9.84 -1.98
CA ARG A 182 15.05 -9.70 -0.73
C ARG A 182 15.53 -11.06 -0.26
N ILE A 183 16.77 -11.13 0.24
CA ILE A 183 17.38 -12.33 0.80
C ILE A 183 17.52 -12.16 2.31
N THR A 184 18.10 -11.04 2.73
CA THR A 184 18.23 -10.62 4.14
C THR A 184 18.05 -9.11 4.23
N GLU A 185 18.21 -8.57 5.44
CA GLU A 185 18.02 -7.15 5.73
C GLU A 185 18.61 -6.21 4.67
N ASN A 186 19.89 -6.45 4.34
CA ASN A 186 20.72 -5.62 3.47
C ASN A 186 21.12 -6.33 2.17
N LEU A 187 20.55 -7.49 1.84
CA LEU A 187 21.00 -8.32 0.72
C LEU A 187 19.84 -8.63 -0.23
N TYR A 188 20.05 -8.31 -1.51
CA TYR A 188 19.03 -8.44 -2.54
C TYR A 188 19.57 -9.23 -3.73
N ALA A 189 18.78 -10.18 -4.22
CA ALA A 189 19.00 -10.87 -5.48
C ALA A 189 18.30 -10.09 -6.60
N VAL A 190 19.07 -9.64 -7.59
CA VAL A 190 18.55 -8.91 -8.76
C VAL A 190 18.73 -9.76 -10.00
N LYS A 191 17.66 -9.96 -10.76
CA LYS A 191 17.69 -10.80 -11.96
C LYS A 191 18.25 -10.04 -13.15
N ASN A 192 19.24 -10.62 -13.82
CA ASN A 192 19.84 -10.08 -15.03
C ASN A 192 19.03 -10.47 -16.28
N LYS A 193 19.24 -9.71 -17.37
CA LYS A 193 18.63 -9.97 -18.70
C LYS A 193 18.92 -11.38 -19.24
N ASN A 194 20.07 -11.96 -18.90
CA ASN A 194 20.46 -13.32 -19.30
C ASN A 194 19.94 -14.41 -18.34
N ASN A 195 18.95 -14.10 -17.49
CA ASN A 195 18.40 -14.98 -16.44
C ASN A 195 19.39 -15.41 -15.34
N SER A 196 20.58 -14.81 -15.25
CA SER A 196 21.46 -14.97 -14.09
C SER A 196 21.05 -14.02 -12.95
N TRP A 197 21.66 -14.16 -11.77
CA TRP A 197 21.37 -13.36 -10.59
C TRP A 197 22.61 -12.58 -10.14
N ASN A 198 22.43 -11.30 -9.83
CA ASN A 198 23.38 -10.52 -9.07
C ASN A 198 22.96 -10.47 -7.61
N ILE A 199 23.93 -10.43 -6.71
CA ILE A 199 23.70 -10.19 -5.30
C ILE A 199 24.20 -8.78 -4.98
N ILE A 200 23.29 -7.93 -4.53
CA ILE A 200 23.58 -6.54 -4.18
C ILE A 200 23.48 -6.41 -2.67
N ASN A 201 24.56 -5.91 -2.06
CA ASN A 201 24.56 -5.51 -0.67
C ASN A 201 24.24 -4.01 -0.61
N VAL A 202 23.15 -3.68 0.06
CA VAL A 202 22.60 -2.35 0.17
C VAL A 202 22.84 -1.93 1.62
N LYS A 203 24.01 -1.34 1.89
CA LYS A 203 24.30 -0.75 3.20
C LYS A 203 23.78 0.68 3.23
N GLU A 204 23.09 1.05 4.30
CA GLU A 204 22.76 2.44 4.63
C GLU A 204 24.02 3.29 4.86
#